data_AF-A0A936N6Z0-F1
#
_entry.id   AF-A0A936N6Z0-F1
#
_cell.length_a   1.000
_cell.length_b   1.000
_cell.length_c   1.000
_cell.angle_alpha   90.00
_cell.angle_beta   90.00
_cell.angle_gamma   90.00
#
_symmetry.space_group_name_H-M   'P 1'
#
loop_
_entity.id
_entity.type
_entity.pdbx_description
1 polymer ?
#
loop_
_entity_poly.entity_id
_entity_poly.type
_entity_poly.pdbx_seq_one_letter_code
_entity_poly.pdbx_strand_id
1 'polypeptide(L)'
;MLKKNCLIISLILLFLSVNKSQAQDSSNMIEAEQTWFIGINAGMQMSGYKSEDFISSNYSPLFNFTAGKWFSPLLALQIGYKGFYFYSISDDLKHHYNFLYGEAVLNLNNAIDPERSNKDWSLLLHTGVGYFYNHSYGKPNTCVNIGFQNTYQIANQFHA
;
A
#
# COMPACT_ATOMS: atom_id res chain seq x y z
N MET A 1 -18.84 -3.46 -30.12
CA MET A 1 -17.63 -3.80 -29.35
C MET A 1 -17.31 -2.78 -28.23
N LEU A 2 -18.30 -2.05 -27.67
CA LEU A 2 -18.08 -0.98 -26.68
C LEU A 2 -18.54 -1.31 -25.24
N LYS A 3 -19.28 -2.41 -25.02
CA LYS A 3 -19.89 -2.73 -23.71
C LYS A 3 -18.94 -3.41 -22.70
N LYS A 4 -17.83 -4.00 -23.15
CA LYS A 4 -16.90 -4.76 -22.28
C LYS A 4 -15.92 -3.88 -21.49
N ASN A 5 -15.57 -2.70 -22.00
CA ASN A 5 -14.58 -1.83 -21.34
C ASN A 5 -15.16 -1.02 -20.18
N CYS A 6 -16.48 -0.78 -20.17
CA CYS A 6 -17.14 -0.08 -19.05
C CYS A 6 -17.23 -0.96 -17.79
N LEU A 7 -17.32 -2.28 -17.96
CA LEU A 7 -17.42 -3.23 -16.84
C LEU A 7 -16.09 -3.37 -16.08
N ILE A 8 -14.95 -3.21 -16.76
CA ILE A 8 -13.62 -3.25 -16.14
C ILE A 8 -13.36 -1.97 -15.34
N ILE A 9 -13.79 -0.82 -15.85
CA ILE A 9 -13.70 0.47 -15.14
C ILE A 9 -14.60 0.47 -13.89
N SER A 10 -15.77 -0.17 -13.96
CA SER A 10 -16.66 -0.35 -12.79
C SER A 10 -16.10 -1.30 -11.72
N LEU A 11 -15.21 -2.23 -12.09
CA LEU A 11 -14.62 -3.19 -11.15
C LEU A 11 -13.41 -2.60 -10.39
N ILE A 12 -12.71 -1.64 -11.01
CA ILE A 12 -11.58 -0.92 -10.40
C ILE A 12 -12.06 0.02 -9.27
N LEU A 13 -13.31 0.47 -9.31
CA LEU A 13 -13.94 1.30 -8.26
C LEU A 13 -14.38 0.52 -7.00
N LEU A 14 -14.21 -0.81 -6.96
CA LEU A 14 -14.78 -1.67 -5.92
C LEU A 14 -13.80 -2.13 -4.83
N PHE A 15 -12.54 -1.72 -4.90
CA PHE A 15 -11.58 -1.95 -3.81
C PHE A 15 -11.49 -0.74 -2.89
N LEU A 16 -12.63 -0.40 -2.28
CA LEU A 16 -12.68 0.49 -1.12
C LEU A 16 -12.12 -0.28 0.09
N SER A 17 -10.92 0.08 0.51
CA SER A 17 -10.33 -0.34 1.77
C SER A 17 -11.21 0.11 2.93
N VAL A 18 -11.79 -0.79 3.72
CA VAL A 18 -12.59 -0.43 4.90
C VAL A 18 -11.67 -0.28 6.10
N ASN A 19 -11.54 0.93 6.64
CA ASN A 19 -10.82 1.20 7.88
C ASN A 19 -11.83 1.51 8.99
N LYS A 20 -11.69 0.85 10.14
CA LYS A 20 -12.34 1.27 11.39
C LYS A 20 -11.25 1.84 12.30
N SER A 21 -11.35 3.13 12.60
CA SER A 21 -10.59 3.76 13.68
C SER A 21 -11.58 4.35 14.69
N GLN A 22 -11.28 4.20 15.97
CA GLN A 22 -12.15 4.63 17.06
C GLN A 22 -12.20 6.16 17.16
N ALA A 23 -13.37 6.66 17.57
CA ALA A 23 -13.70 8.07 17.67
C ALA A 23 -12.89 8.81 18.74
N GLN A 24 -12.42 10.01 18.41
CA GLN A 24 -12.17 11.05 19.40
C GLN A 24 -12.71 12.38 18.89
N ASP A 25 -13.44 13.06 19.77
CA ASP A 25 -14.31 14.19 19.52
C ASP A 25 -13.57 15.52 19.73
N SER A 26 -13.84 16.45 18.82
CA SER A 26 -13.83 17.92 18.91
C SER A 26 -12.61 18.73 19.40
N SER A 27 -12.31 19.72 18.55
CA SER A 27 -11.85 21.08 18.90
C SER A 27 -10.50 21.25 19.59
N ASN A 28 -9.41 21.22 18.80
CA ASN A 28 -8.40 22.29 18.74
C ASN A 28 -7.30 21.89 17.75
N MET A 29 -7.11 22.71 16.74
CA MET A 29 -6.07 22.54 15.73
C MET A 29 -4.72 22.93 16.31
N ILE A 30 -3.66 22.25 15.85
CA ILE A 30 -2.23 22.44 16.15
C ILE A 30 -1.72 21.62 17.35
N GLU A 31 -1.71 20.29 17.20
CA GLU A 31 -0.62 19.49 17.77
C GLU A 31 -0.39 18.30 16.83
N ALA A 32 0.85 17.86 16.69
CA ALA A 32 1.20 16.69 15.89
C ALA A 32 0.57 15.43 16.53
N GLU A 33 -0.71 15.19 16.29
CA GLU A 33 -1.39 14.09 16.97
C GLU A 33 -0.81 12.76 16.51
N GLN A 34 -0.32 12.05 17.51
CA GLN A 34 0.26 10.72 17.49
C GLN A 34 -0.79 9.66 17.14
N THR A 35 -1.36 9.79 15.95
CA THR A 35 -2.53 9.05 15.47
C THR A 35 -2.11 7.69 14.93
N TRP A 36 -2.80 6.66 15.41
CA TRP A 36 -2.65 5.31 14.89
C TRP A 36 -3.51 5.14 13.64
N PHE A 37 -3.02 4.37 12.68
CA PHE A 37 -3.78 3.98 11.51
C PHE A 37 -3.64 2.49 11.23
N ILE A 38 -4.68 1.95 10.60
CA ILE A 38 -4.72 0.61 10.05
C ILE A 38 -5.12 0.78 8.59
N GLY A 39 -4.57 -0.04 7.71
CA GLY A 39 -4.85 0.00 6.27
C GLY A 39 -4.94 -1.40 5.68
N ILE A 40 -5.91 -1.60 4.80
CA ILE A 40 -6.06 -2.79 3.97
C ILE A 40 -5.96 -2.35 2.52
N ASN A 41 -5.10 -2.97 1.73
CA ASN A 41 -4.95 -2.64 0.32
C ASN A 41 -5.04 -3.92 -0.51
N ALA A 42 -5.65 -3.80 -1.69
CA ALA A 42 -5.72 -4.87 -2.67
C ALA A 42 -5.28 -4.31 -4.02
N GLY A 43 -4.57 -5.11 -4.82
CA GLY A 43 -4.06 -4.68 -6.10
C GLY A 43 -3.44 -5.82 -6.90
N MET A 44 -2.48 -5.48 -7.75
CA MET A 44 -1.74 -6.43 -8.57
C MET A 44 -0.24 -6.28 -8.29
N GLN A 45 0.49 -7.39 -8.38
CA GLN A 45 1.94 -7.43 -8.29
C GLN A 45 2.54 -8.19 -9.47
N MET A 46 3.82 -7.91 -9.76
CA MET A 46 4.60 -8.55 -10.81
C MET A 46 5.99 -8.90 -10.28
N SER A 47 6.49 -10.11 -10.56
CA SER A 47 7.75 -10.65 -10.03
C SER A 47 9.00 -10.39 -10.89
N GLY A 48 8.83 -9.75 -12.06
CA GLY A 48 9.88 -9.36 -12.99
C GLY A 48 9.58 -9.75 -14.45
N TYR A 49 10.51 -9.44 -15.35
CA TYR A 49 10.37 -9.66 -16.80
C TYR A 49 10.97 -11.00 -17.22
N LYS A 50 10.17 -11.87 -17.87
CA LYS A 50 10.68 -13.04 -18.61
C LYS A 50 11.26 -12.55 -19.95
N SER A 51 12.43 -13.03 -20.36
CA SER A 51 13.09 -12.61 -21.62
C SER A 51 12.34 -13.02 -22.89
N GLU A 52 11.38 -13.94 -22.79
CA GLU A 52 10.70 -14.55 -23.94
C GLU A 52 9.19 -14.27 -23.99
N ASP A 53 8.61 -13.60 -22.99
CA ASP A 53 7.17 -13.39 -22.95
C ASP A 53 6.85 -11.95 -22.56
N PHE A 54 6.19 -11.25 -23.48
CA PHE A 54 5.71 -9.90 -23.27
C PHE A 54 4.62 -9.92 -22.20
N ILE A 55 5.03 -9.72 -20.96
CA ILE A 55 4.26 -9.05 -19.89
C ILE A 55 3.02 -9.83 -19.38
N SER A 56 2.47 -10.83 -20.08
CA SER A 56 1.12 -11.33 -19.78
C SER A 56 1.01 -12.30 -18.59
N SER A 57 2.07 -13.05 -18.27
CA SER A 57 1.98 -14.25 -17.41
C SER A 57 2.42 -14.04 -15.95
N ASN A 58 3.10 -12.95 -15.60
CA ASN A 58 3.72 -12.76 -14.27
C ASN A 58 2.91 -11.92 -13.28
N TYR A 59 1.65 -11.61 -13.61
CA TYR A 59 0.77 -10.85 -12.73
C TYR A 59 0.06 -11.74 -11.71
N SER A 60 -0.03 -11.25 -10.48
CA SER A 60 -0.78 -11.92 -9.41
C SER A 60 -1.52 -10.88 -8.56
N PRO A 61 -2.62 -11.26 -7.91
CA PRO A 61 -3.28 -10.38 -6.96
C PRO A 61 -2.37 -10.13 -5.75
N LEU A 62 -2.39 -8.90 -5.24
CA LEU A 62 -1.67 -8.47 -4.05
C LEU A 62 -2.69 -8.10 -2.97
N PHE A 63 -2.50 -8.64 -1.78
CA PHE A 63 -3.18 -8.16 -0.57
C PHE A 63 -2.14 -7.65 0.41
N ASN A 64 -2.41 -6.48 0.98
CA ASN A 64 -1.50 -5.81 1.89
C ASN A 64 -2.24 -5.29 3.12
N PHE A 65 -1.78 -5.68 4.29
CA PHE A 65 -2.27 -5.20 5.57
C PHE A 65 -1.20 -4.35 6.23
N THR A 66 -1.60 -3.23 6.80
CA THR A 66 -0.71 -2.24 7.42
C THR A 66 -1.27 -1.78 8.74
N ALA A 67 -0.38 -1.51 9.68
CA ALA A 67 -0.68 -0.78 10.90
C ALA A 67 0.50 0.14 11.21
N GLY A 68 0.21 1.37 11.61
CA GLY A 68 1.25 2.35 11.82
C GLY A 68 0.80 3.50 12.70
N LYS A 69 1.72 4.44 12.91
CA LYS A 69 1.53 5.61 13.74
C LYS A 69 2.17 6.82 13.08
N TRP A 70 1.43 7.92 12.99
CA TRP A 70 1.98 9.22 12.67
C TRP A 70 2.69 9.80 13.89
N PHE A 71 3.90 10.31 13.70
CA PHE A 71 4.66 11.03 14.73
C PHE A 71 4.61 12.54 14.49
N SER A 72 4.40 12.93 13.24
CA SER A 72 4.16 14.30 12.83
C SER A 72 3.28 14.32 11.58
N PRO A 73 2.74 15.47 11.16
CA PRO A 73 2.04 15.59 9.88
C PRO A 73 2.92 15.23 8.66
N LEU A 74 4.24 15.12 8.86
CA LEU A 74 5.22 14.75 7.83
C LEU A 74 5.59 13.27 7.87
N LEU A 75 5.76 12.68 9.05
CA LEU A 75 6.40 11.36 9.22
C LEU A 75 5.51 10.39 10.01
N ALA A 76 5.34 9.21 9.44
CA ALA A 76 4.79 8.02 10.08
C ALA A 76 5.77 6.85 10.01
N LEU A 77 5.62 5.90 10.94
CA LEU A 77 6.21 4.56 10.80
C LEU A 77 5.07 3.53 10.74
N GLN A 78 5.26 2.52 9.90
CA GLN A 78 4.31 1.42 9.77
C GLN A 78 5.01 0.08 9.71
N ILE A 79 4.27 -0.95 10.11
CA ILE A 79 4.56 -2.34 9.80
C ILE A 79 3.46 -2.88 8.90
N GLY A 80 3.79 -3.88 8.10
CA GLY A 80 2.79 -4.51 7.28
C GLY A 80 3.16 -5.90 6.80
N TYR A 81 2.19 -6.50 6.13
CA TYR A 81 2.25 -7.84 5.59
C TYR A 81 1.69 -7.88 4.17
N LYS A 82 2.46 -8.41 3.23
CA LYS A 82 2.02 -8.74 1.85
C LYS A 82 2.03 -10.25 1.64
N GLY A 83 1.04 -10.73 0.90
CA GLY A 83 0.87 -12.13 0.49
C GLY A 83 -0.11 -12.20 -0.70
N PHE A 84 -0.29 -13.33 -1.40
CA PHE A 84 -0.25 -14.73 -0.94
C PHE A 84 0.69 -15.63 -1.76
N TYR A 85 0.78 -15.37 -3.06
CA TYR A 85 1.64 -16.05 -4.03
C TYR A 85 2.01 -15.12 -5.18
N PHE A 86 3.05 -15.46 -5.92
CA PHE A 86 3.42 -14.83 -7.20
C PHE A 86 3.79 -15.88 -8.24
N TYR A 87 3.77 -15.55 -9.52
CA TYR A 87 4.32 -16.40 -10.57
C TYR A 87 5.80 -16.11 -10.76
N SER A 88 6.67 -17.11 -10.75
CA SER A 88 8.11 -16.88 -10.89
C SER A 88 8.48 -16.49 -12.33
N ILE A 89 9.60 -15.79 -12.51
CA ILE A 89 10.18 -15.57 -13.85
C ILE A 89 10.71 -16.90 -14.42
N SER A 90 11.04 -17.88 -13.57
CA SER A 90 11.65 -19.14 -14.00
C SER A 90 10.64 -20.23 -14.37
N ASP A 91 9.37 -20.10 -13.99
CA ASP A 91 8.33 -21.12 -14.19
C ASP A 91 6.93 -20.50 -14.21
N ASP A 92 5.91 -21.31 -14.49
CA ASP A 92 4.49 -20.88 -14.46
C ASP A 92 3.77 -21.36 -13.19
N LEU A 93 4.53 -21.67 -12.13
CA LEU A 93 4.00 -22.17 -10.88
C LEU A 93 3.67 -21.02 -9.93
N LYS A 94 2.72 -21.27 -9.02
CA LYS A 94 2.40 -20.34 -7.94
C LYS A 94 3.40 -20.51 -6.81
N HIS A 95 4.19 -19.47 -6.55
CA HIS A 95 5.13 -19.41 -5.46
C HIS A 95 4.51 -18.69 -4.27
N HIS A 96 4.08 -19.46 -3.28
CA HIS A 96 3.53 -18.90 -2.05
C HIS A 96 4.60 -18.18 -1.25
N TYR A 97 4.29 -16.99 -0.75
CA TYR A 97 5.24 -16.18 -0.01
C TYR A 97 4.58 -15.43 1.13
N ASN A 98 5.39 -15.15 2.14
CA ASN A 98 5.07 -14.21 3.22
C ASN A 98 6.05 -13.04 3.13
N PHE A 99 5.54 -11.82 3.15
CA PHE A 99 6.39 -10.63 3.20
C PHE A 99 6.00 -9.74 4.36
N LEU A 100 6.82 -9.72 5.40
CA LEU A 100 6.67 -8.80 6.53
C LEU A 100 7.59 -7.61 6.31
N TYR A 101 7.15 -6.39 6.59
CA TYR A 101 7.98 -5.20 6.38
C TYR A 101 7.75 -4.14 7.44
N GLY A 102 8.76 -3.28 7.59
CA GLY A 102 8.70 -2.04 8.35
C GLY A 102 9.13 -0.88 7.45
N GLU A 103 8.32 0.18 7.43
CA GLU A 103 8.46 1.32 6.52
C GLU A 103 8.34 2.64 7.28
N ALA A 104 9.14 3.62 6.86
CA ALA A 104 8.86 5.02 7.08
C ALA A 104 7.95 5.54 5.97
N VAL A 105 6.96 6.35 6.37
CA VAL A 105 5.99 6.98 5.48
C VAL A 105 6.15 8.49 5.58
N LEU A 106 6.41 9.14 4.46
CA LEU A 106 6.61 10.58 4.37
C LEU A 106 5.47 11.23 3.59
N ASN A 107 4.79 12.19 4.21
CA ASN A 107 3.80 13.01 3.53
C ASN A 107 4.50 14.12 2.73
N LEU A 108 4.63 13.93 1.43
CA LEU A 108 5.32 14.86 0.53
C LEU A 108 4.61 16.20 0.41
N ASN A 109 3.28 16.24 0.53
CA ASN A 109 2.55 17.51 0.53
C ASN A 109 2.99 18.38 1.71
N ASN A 110 3.04 17.78 2.90
CA ASN A 110 3.45 18.49 4.12
C ASN A 110 4.96 18.77 4.15
N ALA A 111 5.78 18.05 3.38
CA ALA A 111 7.19 18.35 3.19
C ALA A 111 7.41 19.61 2.34
N ILE A 112 6.58 19.80 1.31
CA ILE A 112 6.69 20.90 0.34
C ILE A 112 5.95 22.15 0.83
N ASP A 113 4.71 21.99 1.28
CA ASP A 113 3.84 23.06 1.75
C ASP A 113 3.06 22.62 3.02
N PRO A 114 3.62 22.87 4.22
CA PRO A 114 2.96 22.55 5.48
C PRO A 114 1.67 23.33 5.75
N GLU A 115 1.53 24.54 5.19
CA GLU A 115 0.43 25.48 5.45
C GLU A 115 -0.72 25.36 4.43
N ARG A 116 -0.58 24.44 3.48
CA ARG A 116 -1.60 24.06 2.50
C ARG A 116 -3.02 24.09 3.06
N SER A 117 -3.88 24.90 2.43
CA SER A 117 -5.30 25.01 2.78
C SER A 117 -6.12 23.77 2.45
N ASN A 118 -5.81 23.06 1.34
CA ASN A 118 -6.53 21.85 0.95
C ASN A 118 -5.81 20.60 1.48
N LYS A 119 -6.35 19.98 2.54
CA LYS A 119 -5.77 18.78 3.18
C LYS A 119 -6.48 17.48 2.81
N ASP A 120 -7.38 17.52 1.83
CA ASP A 120 -8.26 16.41 1.47
C ASP A 120 -7.50 15.26 0.79
N TRP A 121 -6.27 15.47 0.32
CA TRP A 121 -5.45 14.41 -0.29
C TRP A 121 -4.01 14.47 0.19
N SER A 122 -3.30 13.35 0.19
CA SER A 122 -1.88 13.29 0.55
C SER A 122 -1.11 12.36 -0.38
N LEU A 123 0.08 12.79 -0.78
CA LEU A 123 1.05 12.01 -1.52
C LEU A 123 2.08 11.48 -0.53
N LEU A 124 2.09 10.16 -0.37
CA LEU A 124 2.89 9.44 0.59
C LEU A 124 4.04 8.74 -0.14
N LEU A 125 5.26 8.94 0.37
CA LEU A 125 6.43 8.16 0.00
C LEU A 125 6.70 7.13 1.09
N HIS A 126 6.77 5.86 0.68
CA HIS A 126 7.05 4.73 1.53
C HIS A 126 8.48 4.27 1.27
N THR A 127 9.25 4.01 2.32
CA THR A 127 10.56 3.38 2.19
C THR A 127 10.92 2.60 3.45
N GLY A 128 11.58 1.46 3.27
CA GLY A 128 11.94 0.64 4.40
C GLY A 128 12.55 -0.69 4.01
N VAL A 129 12.43 -1.65 4.92
CA VAL A 129 13.00 -2.98 4.78
C VAL A 129 11.93 -4.03 5.03
N GLY A 130 12.13 -5.21 4.46
CA GLY A 130 11.24 -6.33 4.66
C GLY A 130 11.94 -7.67 4.65
N TYR A 131 11.23 -8.64 5.19
CA TYR A 131 11.60 -10.04 5.26
C TYR A 131 10.65 -10.83 4.37
N PHE A 132 11.21 -11.36 3.28
CA PHE A 132 10.51 -12.12 2.27
C PHE A 132 10.84 -13.60 2.41
N TYR A 133 9.83 -14.41 2.68
CA TYR A 133 9.97 -15.86 2.77
C TYR A 133 9.21 -16.53 1.63
N ASN A 134 9.94 -17.19 0.73
CA ASN A 134 9.36 -17.98 -0.35
C ASN A 134 9.29 -19.45 0.07
N HIS A 135 8.08 -19.99 0.13
CA HIS A 135 7.85 -21.37 0.57
C HIS A 135 8.33 -22.41 -0.45
N SER A 136 8.34 -22.09 -1.74
CA SER A 136 8.81 -22.99 -2.80
C SER A 136 10.32 -23.22 -2.73
N TYR A 137 11.09 -22.18 -2.42
CA TYR A 137 12.55 -22.28 -2.31
C TYR A 137 13.03 -22.58 -0.89
N GLY A 138 12.16 -22.45 0.12
CA GLY A 138 12.50 -22.65 1.53
C GLY A 138 13.58 -21.68 2.04
N LYS A 139 13.71 -20.50 1.42
CA LYS A 139 14.77 -19.53 1.69
C LYS A 139 14.21 -18.16 2.07
N PRO A 140 14.70 -17.56 3.17
CA PRO A 140 14.40 -16.18 3.51
C PRO A 140 15.31 -15.21 2.76
N ASN A 141 14.76 -14.05 2.39
CA ASN A 141 15.48 -12.94 1.79
C ASN A 141 15.14 -11.64 2.53
N THR A 142 16.13 -10.78 2.73
CA THR A 142 15.91 -9.41 3.19
C THR A 142 15.82 -8.50 1.99
N CYS A 143 14.83 -7.60 1.98
CA CYS A 143 14.53 -6.72 0.86
C CYS A 143 14.50 -5.26 1.34
N VAL A 144 14.87 -4.36 0.44
CA VAL A 144 14.54 -2.93 0.57
C VAL A 144 13.25 -2.69 -0.19
N ASN A 145 12.37 -1.85 0.36
CA ASN A 145 11.19 -1.38 -0.35
C ASN A 145 11.23 0.13 -0.55
N ILE A 146 10.57 0.56 -1.62
CA ILE A 146 10.24 1.94 -1.90
C ILE A 146 8.90 1.95 -2.63
N GLY A 147 8.05 2.92 -2.34
CA GLY A 147 6.73 3.03 -2.95
C GLY A 147 6.17 4.44 -2.87
N PHE A 148 5.20 4.73 -3.72
CA PHE A 148 4.43 5.96 -3.71
C PHE A 148 2.95 5.62 -3.61
N GLN A 149 2.21 6.40 -2.84
CA GLN A 149 0.77 6.25 -2.64
C GLN A 149 0.11 7.62 -2.63
N ASN A 150 -1.00 7.77 -3.33
CA ASN A 150 -1.88 8.92 -3.17
C ASN A 150 -3.08 8.48 -2.33
N THR A 151 -3.43 9.27 -1.32
CA THR A 151 -4.61 9.04 -0.49
C THR A 151 -5.54 10.23 -0.56
N TYR A 152 -6.84 9.97 -0.52
CA TYR A 152 -7.90 10.94 -0.51
C TYR A 152 -8.79 10.73 0.71
N GLN A 153 -9.06 11.80 1.45
CA GLN A 153 -9.94 11.81 2.61
C GLN A 153 -11.39 11.87 2.13
N ILE A 154 -12.13 10.79 2.37
CA ILE A 154 -13.56 10.70 2.04
C ILE A 154 -14.40 11.10 3.26
N ALA A 155 -13.90 10.85 4.47
CA ALA A 155 -14.47 11.33 5.73
C ALA A 155 -13.37 11.59 6.75
N ASN A 156 -13.67 12.29 7.86
CA ASN A 156 -12.68 12.73 8.85
C ASN A 156 -11.69 11.64 9.33
N GLN A 157 -12.09 10.37 9.30
CA GLN A 157 -11.28 9.22 9.74
C GLN A 157 -11.06 8.18 8.63
N PHE A 158 -11.49 8.47 7.41
CA PHE A 158 -11.51 7.52 6.31
C PHE A 158 -10.78 8.08 5.09
N HIS A 159 -9.71 7.39 4.73
CA HIS A 159 -8.89 7.68 3.57
C HIS A 159 -8.93 6.48 2.60
N ALA A 160 -8.98 6.77 1.31
CA ALA A 160 -8.90 5.81 0.22
C ALA A 160 -7.73 6.13 -0.71
#